data_AF-A0A7Y6JWM9-F1
#
_entry.id   AF-A0A7Y6JWM9-F1
#
_cell.length_a   1.000
_cell.length_b   1.000
_cell.length_c   1.000
_cell.angle_alpha   90.00
_cell.angle_beta   90.00
_cell.angle_gamma   90.00
#
_symmetry.space_group_name_H-M   'P 1'
#
loop_
_entity.id
_entity.type
_entity.pdbx_description
1 polymer ?
#
loop_
_entity_poly.entity_id
_entity_poly.type
_entity_poly.pdbx_seq_one_letter_code
_entity_poly.pdbx_strand_id
1 'polypeptide(L)'
;MTDIDATLHAYDYFHDWHVESIVLQNESDLTCPDTLILGLKLGARRVTATFQGVTRLGLENGGTVNIVLSMERARPNTQVEALARNLLKCSLPGKRTAQHIVYLHPTAGFAIAIEFDLFIIREHA
;
A
#
# COMPACT_ATOMS: atom_id res chain seq x y z
N MET A 1 5.09 -18.02 2.77
CA MET A 1 4.66 -16.99 1.80
C MET A 1 3.33 -16.47 2.30
N THR A 2 3.25 -15.20 2.68
CA THR A 2 1.98 -14.60 3.13
C THR A 2 1.03 -14.54 1.95
N ASP A 3 -0.17 -15.11 2.09
CA ASP A 3 -1.22 -14.93 1.10
C ASP A 3 -1.79 -13.52 1.26
N ILE A 4 -1.32 -12.61 0.39
CA ILE A 4 -1.74 -11.20 0.38
C ILE A 4 -3.25 -11.10 0.19
N ASP A 5 -3.85 -11.93 -0.66
CA ASP A 5 -5.27 -11.83 -0.98
C ASP A 5 -6.11 -12.28 0.23
N ALA A 6 -5.72 -13.38 0.90
CA ALA A 6 -6.35 -13.80 2.14
C ALA A 6 -6.19 -12.76 3.26
N THR A 7 -5.02 -12.14 3.34
CA THR A 7 -4.72 -11.09 4.33
C THR A 7 -5.61 -9.86 4.09
N LEU A 8 -5.68 -9.36 2.86
CA LEU A 8 -6.54 -8.21 2.52
C LEU A 8 -8.01 -8.53 2.74
N HIS A 9 -8.46 -9.72 2.37
CA HIS A 9 -9.85 -10.14 2.54
C HIS A 9 -10.27 -10.18 4.02
N ALA A 10 -9.38 -10.58 4.93
CA ALA A 10 -9.65 -10.59 6.38
C ALA A 10 -9.92 -9.20 6.97
N TYR A 11 -9.51 -8.13 6.28
CA TYR A 11 -9.75 -6.73 6.65
C TYR A 11 -10.79 -6.05 5.74
N ASP A 12 -11.57 -6.83 5.00
CA ASP A 12 -12.54 -6.35 3.99
C ASP A 12 -11.90 -5.37 3.00
N TYR A 13 -10.67 -5.69 2.56
CA TYR A 13 -9.86 -4.83 1.68
C TYR A 13 -9.69 -3.41 2.21
N PHE A 14 -9.81 -3.21 3.52
CA PHE A 14 -9.80 -1.91 4.17
C PHE A 14 -10.93 -0.96 3.74
N HIS A 15 -12.06 -1.46 3.26
CA HIS A 15 -13.22 -0.63 2.92
C HIS A 15 -13.64 0.27 4.09
N ASP A 16 -13.83 1.56 3.84
CA ASP A 16 -14.15 2.62 4.81
C ASP A 16 -13.06 2.94 5.85
N TRP A 17 -11.88 2.31 5.78
CA TRP A 17 -10.77 2.68 6.65
C TRP A 17 -10.20 4.04 6.24
N HIS A 18 -9.73 4.80 7.23
CA HIS A 18 -9.03 6.05 7.01
C HIS A 18 -7.52 5.84 6.97
N VAL A 19 -6.83 6.45 6.01
CA VAL A 19 -5.37 6.59 6.02
C VAL A 19 -5.00 7.73 6.97
N GLU A 20 -4.48 7.40 8.16
CA GLU A 20 -4.09 8.39 9.18
C GLU A 20 -2.60 8.73 9.15
N SER A 21 -1.75 7.85 8.61
CA SER A 21 -0.32 8.15 8.43
C SER A 21 0.28 7.40 7.25
N ILE A 22 1.28 8.03 6.64
CA ILE A 22 2.14 7.46 5.61
C ILE A 22 3.57 7.68 6.08
N VAL A 23 4.30 6.60 6.34
CA VAL A 23 5.68 6.66 6.86
C VAL A 23 6.59 5.87 5.94
N LEU A 24 7.66 6.50 5.48
CA LEU A 24 8.77 5.85 4.79
C LEU A 24 9.89 5.59 5.79
N GLN A 25 10.35 4.34 5.85
CA GLN A 25 11.40 3.89 6.75
C GLN A 25 12.47 3.12 5.99
N ASN A 26 13.60 2.98 6.66
CA ASN A 26 14.74 2.22 6.18
C ASN A 26 15.04 1.15 7.23
N GLU A 27 14.71 -0.10 6.91
CA GLU A 27 14.96 -1.24 7.81
C GLU A 27 16.36 -1.83 7.59
N SER A 28 17.09 -1.36 6.57
CA SER A 28 18.44 -1.83 6.22
C SER A 28 19.45 -0.67 6.20
N ASP A 29 20.76 -0.98 6.19
CA ASP A 29 21.84 0.01 6.02
C ASP A 29 21.89 0.61 4.59
N LEU A 30 20.80 0.52 3.82
CA LEU A 30 20.68 1.11 2.50
C LEU A 30 20.60 2.64 2.60
N THR A 31 20.91 3.35 1.53
CA THR A 31 20.80 4.83 1.50
C THR A 31 19.39 5.32 1.18
N CYS A 32 18.47 4.41 0.84
CA CYS A 32 17.11 4.72 0.39
C CYS A 32 16.09 3.93 1.22
N PRO A 33 14.95 4.54 1.61
CA PRO A 33 13.87 3.84 2.27
C PRO A 33 13.41 2.62 1.46
N ASP A 34 13.32 1.46 2.10
CA ASP A 34 12.86 0.19 1.53
C ASP A 34 11.55 -0.29 2.18
N THR A 35 10.98 0.50 3.08
CA THR A 35 9.82 0.13 3.86
C THR A 35 8.80 1.27 3.86
N LEU A 36 7.55 0.92 3.56
CA LEU A 36 6.40 1.82 3.66
C LEU A 36 5.46 1.29 4.74
N ILE A 37 5.03 2.18 5.63
CA ILE A 37 4.05 1.87 6.67
C ILE A 37 2.86 2.81 6.50
N LEU A 38 1.68 2.22 6.35
CA LEU A 38 0.41 2.94 6.39
C LEU A 38 -0.23 2.73 7.76
N GLY A 39 -0.54 3.82 8.46
CA GLY A 39 -1.47 3.78 9.59
C GLY A 39 -2.90 3.85 9.06
N LEU A 40 -3.71 2.87 9.42
CA LEU A 40 -5.09 2.75 8.99
C LEU A 40 -6.02 2.68 10.20
N LYS A 41 -7.16 3.37 10.13
CA LYS A 41 -8.12 3.44 11.23
C LYS A 41 -9.57 3.19 10.77
N LEU A 42 -10.31 2.36 11.51
CA LEU A 42 -11.76 2.16 11.35
C LEU A 42 -12.45 2.27 12.72
N GLY A 43 -13.14 3.39 12.97
CA GLY A 43 -13.73 3.67 14.28
C GLY A 43 -12.68 3.70 15.39
N ALA A 44 -12.77 2.76 16.34
CA ALA A 44 -11.79 2.60 17.41
C ALA A 44 -10.57 1.74 17.00
N ARG A 45 -10.70 0.93 15.94
CA ARG A 45 -9.65 0.01 15.50
C ARG A 45 -8.55 0.76 14.77
N ARG A 46 -7.30 0.38 15.03
CA ARG A 46 -6.12 0.89 14.33
C ARG A 46 -5.20 -0.24 13.95
N VAL A 47 -4.68 -0.20 12.74
CA VAL A 47 -3.66 -1.12 12.28
C VAL A 47 -2.54 -0.38 11.57
N THR A 48 -1.36 -0.96 11.60
CA THR A 48 -0.27 -0.62 10.67
C THR A 48 -0.18 -1.67 9.58
N ALA A 49 -0.29 -1.25 8.33
CA ALA A 49 -0.04 -2.05 7.14
C ALA A 49 1.39 -1.74 6.65
N THR A 50 2.30 -2.70 6.83
CA THR A 50 3.74 -2.56 6.54
C THR A 50 4.08 -3.31 5.26
N PHE A 51 4.71 -2.60 4.33
CA PHE A 51 5.22 -3.10 3.06
C PHE A 51 6.75 -3.05 3.10
N GLN A 52 7.40 -4.21 3.05
CA GLN A 52 8.87 -4.31 3.10
C GLN A 52 9.45 -4.68 1.72
N GLY A 53 10.69 -4.26 1.51
CA GLY A 53 11.38 -4.45 0.23
C GLY A 53 10.78 -3.62 -0.89
N VAL A 54 10.20 -2.46 -0.56
CA VAL A 54 9.59 -1.52 -1.50
C VAL A 54 10.62 -1.09 -2.54
N THR A 55 10.28 -1.25 -3.81
CA THR A 55 11.11 -0.80 -4.94
C THR A 55 10.53 0.43 -5.61
N ARG A 56 9.20 0.58 -5.57
CA ARG A 56 8.49 1.69 -6.20
C ARG A 56 7.26 2.08 -5.40
N LEU A 57 7.00 3.38 -5.35
CA LEU A 57 5.84 3.98 -4.71
C LEU A 57 5.27 5.06 -5.62
N GLY A 58 3.97 5.00 -5.86
CA GLY A 58 3.19 6.04 -6.52
C GLY A 58 2.12 6.56 -5.57
N LEU A 59 1.95 7.87 -5.51
CA LEU A 59 0.93 8.55 -4.73
C LEU A 59 0.29 9.65 -5.59
N GLU A 60 -1.03 9.75 -5.57
CA GLU A 60 -1.76 10.85 -6.19
C GLU A 60 -2.87 11.34 -5.26
N ASN A 61 -3.24 12.62 -5.43
CA ASN A 61 -4.22 13.33 -4.64
C ASN A 61 -3.85 13.43 -3.15
N GLY A 62 -4.85 13.64 -2.31
CA GLY A 62 -4.75 13.86 -0.88
C GLY A 62 -5.89 14.74 -0.42
N GLY A 63 -6.24 14.63 0.86
CA GLY A 63 -7.29 15.45 1.45
C GLY A 63 -7.30 15.36 2.96
N THR A 64 -8.17 16.15 3.58
CA THR A 64 -8.46 16.03 5.01
C THR A 64 -9.23 14.75 5.34
N VAL A 65 -9.93 14.19 4.35
CA VAL A 65 -10.69 12.95 4.43
C VAL A 65 -10.04 11.93 3.49
N ASN A 66 -9.21 11.04 4.03
CA ASN A 66 -8.55 9.97 3.26
C ASN A 66 -9.23 8.64 3.56
N ILE A 67 -10.27 8.28 2.82
CA ILE A 67 -11.07 7.06 3.01
C ILE A 67 -10.74 6.06 1.90
N VAL A 68 -10.45 4.83 2.28
CA VAL A 68 -10.16 3.71 1.39
C VAL A 68 -11.47 3.12 0.86
N LEU A 69 -11.58 3.00 -0.47
CA LEU A 69 -12.61 2.22 -1.12
C LEU A 69 -12.25 0.73 -1.08
N SER A 70 -11.03 0.41 -1.49
CA SER A 70 -10.47 -0.94 -1.44
C SER A 70 -8.95 -0.88 -1.56
N MET A 71 -8.25 -1.85 -0.98
CA MET A 71 -6.85 -2.14 -1.24
C MET A 71 -6.75 -3.49 -1.91
N GLU A 72 -6.28 -3.52 -3.15
CA GLU A 72 -6.33 -4.70 -4.01
C GLU A 72 -4.95 -5.04 -4.56
N ARG A 73 -4.68 -6.33 -4.73
CA ARG A 73 -3.49 -6.79 -5.42
C ARG A 73 -3.64 -6.57 -6.93
N ALA A 74 -2.67 -5.90 -7.54
CA ALA A 74 -2.60 -5.73 -8.98
C ALA A 74 -2.20 -7.06 -9.66
N ARG A 75 -3.20 -7.80 -10.15
CA ARG A 75 -3.01 -9.04 -10.90
C ARG A 75 -2.80 -8.76 -12.40
N PRO A 76 -2.03 -9.58 -13.13
CA PRO A 76 -1.81 -9.39 -14.56
C PRO A 76 -3.13 -9.28 -15.36
N ASN A 77 -3.15 -8.37 -16.33
CA ASN A 77 -4.25 -8.11 -17.25
C ASN A 77 -5.54 -7.64 -16.56
N THR A 78 -5.43 -6.91 -15.45
CA THR A 78 -6.57 -6.32 -14.74
C THR A 78 -6.56 -4.79 -14.79
N GLN A 79 -7.72 -4.17 -14.58
CA GLN A 79 -7.81 -2.72 -14.44
C GLN A 79 -6.98 -2.20 -13.26
N VAL A 80 -6.94 -2.94 -12.15
CA VAL A 80 -6.14 -2.62 -10.96
C VAL A 80 -4.65 -2.55 -11.32
N GLU A 81 -4.15 -3.50 -12.11
CA GLU A 81 -2.76 -3.43 -12.59
C GLU A 81 -2.51 -2.20 -13.45
N ALA A 82 -3.41 -1.87 -14.38
CA ALA A 82 -3.25 -0.70 -15.23
C ALA A 82 -3.19 0.60 -14.40
N LEU A 83 -4.06 0.74 -13.40
CA LEU A 83 -4.08 1.87 -12.46
C LEU A 83 -2.78 1.94 -11.64
N ALA A 84 -2.37 0.83 -11.04
CA ALA A 84 -1.14 0.75 -10.27
C ALA A 84 0.09 1.12 -11.12
N ARG A 85 0.20 0.54 -12.31
CA ARG A 85 1.30 0.84 -13.23
C ARG A 85 1.31 2.29 -13.65
N ASN A 86 0.15 2.92 -13.84
CA ASN A 86 0.08 4.33 -14.18
C ASN A 86 0.66 5.20 -13.07
N LEU A 87 0.27 4.94 -11.82
CA LEU A 87 0.74 5.70 -10.68
C LEU A 87 2.24 5.48 -10.41
N LEU A 88 2.72 4.26 -10.60
CA LEU A 88 4.14 3.92 -10.43
C LEU A 88 5.05 4.57 -11.49
N LYS A 89 4.54 5.11 -12.60
CA LYS A 89 5.36 5.79 -13.63
C LYS A 89 6.19 6.95 -13.07
N CYS A 90 5.72 7.58 -12.01
CA CYS A 90 6.44 8.66 -11.32
C CYS A 90 7.60 8.17 -10.44
N SER A 91 7.75 6.85 -10.26
CA SER A 91 8.88 6.22 -9.57
C SER A 91 9.78 5.54 -10.61
N LEU A 92 11.03 6.02 -10.73
CA LEU A 92 12.02 5.45 -11.63
C LEU A 92 12.23 3.95 -11.33
N PRO A 93 12.17 3.07 -12.36
CA PRO A 93 12.47 1.66 -12.16
C PRO A 93 13.94 1.47 -11.75
N GLY A 94 14.16 0.80 -10.62
CA GLY A 94 15.49 0.36 -10.20
C GLY A 94 15.95 -0.90 -10.95
N LYS A 95 17.17 -1.37 -10.64
CA LYS A 95 17.70 -2.65 -11.17
C LYS A 95 16.93 -3.88 -10.66
N ARG A 96 16.27 -3.75 -9.52
CA ARG A 96 15.44 -4.77 -8.87
C ARG A 96 13.98 -4.37 -8.99
N THR A 97 13.14 -5.36 -9.28
CA THR A 97 11.67 -5.29 -9.17
C THR A 97 11.20 -6.20 -8.05
N ALA A 98 10.25 -5.74 -7.23
CA ALA A 98 9.70 -6.56 -6.17
C ALA A 98 8.62 -7.54 -6.68
N GLN A 99 8.19 -8.48 -5.84
CA GLN A 99 7.30 -9.59 -6.24
C GLN A 99 5.83 -9.19 -6.38
N HIS A 100 5.40 -8.14 -5.69
CA HIS A 100 3.98 -7.82 -5.52
C HIS A 100 3.72 -6.34 -5.79
N ILE A 101 2.51 -6.07 -6.29
CA ILE A 101 1.98 -4.72 -6.41
C ILE A 101 0.61 -4.71 -5.76
N VAL A 102 0.36 -3.73 -4.89
CA VAL A 102 -0.99 -3.39 -4.43
C VAL A 102 -1.35 -1.99 -4.88
N TYR A 103 -2.65 -1.77 -5.03
CA TYR A 103 -3.25 -0.47 -5.28
C TYR A 103 -4.32 -0.19 -4.23
N LEU A 104 -4.23 0.95 -3.59
CA LEU A 104 -5.23 1.50 -2.69
C LEU A 104 -6.11 2.46 -3.49
N HIS A 105 -7.36 2.05 -3.72
CA HIS A 105 -8.42 2.86 -4.28
C HIS A 105 -8.96 3.84 -3.24
N PRO A 106 -8.97 5.15 -3.51
CA PRO A 106 -9.63 6.10 -2.63
C PRO A 106 -11.13 6.12 -2.89
N THR A 107 -11.93 6.08 -1.82
CA THR A 107 -13.25 6.72 -1.83
C THR A 107 -13.07 8.23 -1.83
N ALA A 108 -12.11 8.71 -1.04
CA ALA A 108 -11.66 10.10 -1.00
C ALA A 108 -10.17 10.17 -0.58
N GLY A 109 -9.44 11.16 -1.06
CA GLY A 109 -8.04 11.39 -0.67
C GLY A 109 -7.04 10.60 -1.51
N PHE A 110 -6.11 9.89 -0.86
CA PHE A 110 -4.96 9.28 -1.52
C PHE A 110 -5.29 8.06 -2.38
N ALA A 111 -4.85 8.07 -3.64
CA ALA A 111 -4.59 6.85 -4.38
C ALA A 111 -3.12 6.44 -4.15
N ILE A 112 -2.86 5.16 -3.85
CA ILE A 112 -1.51 4.67 -3.54
C ILE A 112 -1.22 3.39 -4.33
N ALA A 113 -0.06 3.31 -4.97
CA ALA A 113 0.43 2.11 -5.63
C ALA A 113 1.79 1.75 -5.05
N ILE A 114 1.96 0.49 -4.65
CA ILE A 114 3.14 0.05 -3.89
C ILE A 114 3.66 -1.23 -4.53
N GLU A 115 4.94 -1.24 -4.95
CA GLU A 115 5.66 -2.43 -5.41
C GLU A 115 6.59 -2.91 -4.28
N PHE A 116 6.38 -4.13 -3.76
CA PHE A 116 7.01 -4.64 -2.52
C PHE A 116 7.17 -6.17 -2.51
N ASP A 117 7.91 -6.71 -1.53
CA ASP A 117 8.16 -8.16 -1.38
C ASP A 117 7.32 -8.80 -0.26
N LEU A 118 7.18 -8.13 0.88
CA LEU A 118 6.47 -8.66 2.05
C LEU A 118 5.43 -7.68 2.57
N PHE A 119 4.27 -8.22 2.93
CA PHE A 119 3.15 -7.48 3.52
C PHE A 119 2.80 -8.02 4.91
N ILE A 120 2.70 -7.12 5.89
CA ILE A 120 2.43 -7.45 7.29
C ILE A 120 1.40 -6.45 7.82
N ILE A 121 0.38 -6.95 8.52
CA ILE A 121 -0.56 -6.12 9.28
C ILE A 121 -0.35 -6.36 10.77
N ARG A 122 -0.34 -5.28 11.56
CA ARG A 122 -0.35 -5.34 13.03
C ARG A 122 -1.51 -4.50 13.55
N GLU A 123 -2.34 -5.07 14.42
CA GLU A 123 -3.43 -4.36 15.08
C GLU A 123 -2.95 -3.79 16.42
N HIS A 124 -3.40 -2.58 16.73
CA HIS A 124 -3.09 -1.89 17.98
C HIS A 124 -4.30 -1.94 18.91
N ALA A 125 -4.06 -2.34 20.16
CA ALA A 125 -5.05 -2.34 21.23
C ALA A 125 -5.38 -0.92 21.72
#